data_AF-A0AAP0DJS0-F1
#
_entry.id   AF-A0AAP0DJS0-F1
#
_cell.length_a   1.000
_cell.length_b   1.000
_cell.length_c   1.000
_cell.angle_alpha   90.00
_cell.angle_beta   90.00
_cell.angle_gamma   90.00
#
_symmetry.space_group_name_H-M   'P 1'
#
loop_
_entity.id
_entity.type
_entity.pdbx_description
1 polymer ?
#
loop_
_entity_poly.entity_id
_entity_poly.type
_entity_poly.pdbx_seq_one_letter_code
_entity_poly.pdbx_strand_id
1 'polypeptide(L)'
;MDVRQRLSTRLASSPIITQNEKYYKRYPQDIKIIQDVVNHLQESEGGGVPLPSGGILTPRGLQLLGLTGLGSSTGFERLHYLFERVWDPVIVPGAKKQISYYFLNAFEKWHSFDTNPLYALMHESIYCQGAASQWAAHRVRAEHENKLDAIKAAKEGRPVFLTGEMVFPWMFDEIHALRPFKEAANLLVEKKDWPPLYNKTKLNDNKVPVAAAVYYEDMFVNFNLAMETAAEIAGIRLWVTNEYMHSGLRDGASHVLDHLMGLLNVDLALAYLDHSLVAFVSWSSIIYPKQSFHHIGLDWSVGPTTNQSGVMPPFESACY
;
A
#
# COMPACT_ATOMS: atom_id res chain seq x y z
N MET A 1 -18.75 6.08 -8.80
CA MET A 1 -18.36 4.77 -8.24
C MET A 1 -18.05 4.98 -6.78
N ASP A 2 -18.71 4.25 -5.88
CA ASP A 2 -18.56 4.39 -4.43
C ASP A 2 -17.19 3.85 -3.95
N VAL A 3 -16.66 4.38 -2.84
CA VAL A 3 -15.44 3.94 -2.14
C VAL A 3 -15.44 2.43 -1.95
N ARG A 4 -16.60 1.90 -1.54
CA ARG A 4 -16.82 0.46 -1.36
C ARG A 4 -16.54 -0.33 -2.63
N GLN A 5 -16.91 0.16 -3.80
CA GLN A 5 -16.75 -0.59 -5.05
C GLN A 5 -15.27 -0.59 -5.53
N ARG A 6 -14.52 0.48 -5.26
CA ARG A 6 -13.07 0.54 -5.51
C ARG A 6 -12.27 -0.38 -4.58
N LEU A 7 -12.71 -0.55 -3.33
CA LEU A 7 -12.04 -1.42 -2.35
C LEU A 7 -12.53 -2.87 -2.41
N SER A 8 -13.81 -3.09 -2.75
CA SER A 8 -14.39 -4.41 -2.99
C SER A 8 -13.69 -5.13 -4.14
N THR A 9 -13.39 -4.44 -5.24
CA THR A 9 -12.61 -5.04 -6.36
C THR A 9 -11.16 -5.41 -6.00
N ARG A 10 -10.60 -4.86 -4.90
CA ARG A 10 -9.27 -5.24 -4.40
C ARG A 10 -9.32 -6.49 -3.50
N LEU A 11 -10.36 -6.63 -2.68
CA LEU A 11 -10.53 -7.73 -1.71
C LEU A 11 -11.28 -8.94 -2.29
N ALA A 12 -12.27 -8.70 -3.13
CA ALA A 12 -13.12 -9.70 -3.76
C ALA A 12 -12.45 -10.27 -5.02
N SER A 13 -11.45 -11.12 -4.82
CA SER A 13 -11.11 -12.23 -5.73
C SER A 13 -10.58 -11.96 -7.16
N SER A 14 -9.57 -11.12 -7.39
CA SER A 14 -8.78 -11.29 -8.63
C SER A 14 -7.27 -11.08 -8.48
N PRO A 15 -6.76 -10.10 -7.69
CA PRO A 15 -5.30 -9.89 -7.60
C PRO A 15 -4.65 -10.43 -6.33
N ILE A 16 -5.20 -10.14 -5.14
CA ILE A 16 -4.57 -10.52 -3.85
C ILE A 16 -4.48 -12.03 -3.68
N ILE A 17 -5.58 -12.74 -3.99
CA ILE A 17 -5.61 -14.21 -3.93
C ILE A 17 -4.60 -14.78 -4.91
N THR A 18 -4.58 -14.30 -6.15
CA THR A 18 -3.63 -14.72 -7.19
C THR A 18 -2.18 -14.52 -6.77
N GLN A 19 -1.84 -13.38 -6.15
CA GLN A 19 -0.47 -13.14 -5.67
C GLN A 19 -0.09 -14.03 -4.48
N ASN A 20 -1.03 -14.29 -3.55
CA ASN A 20 -0.81 -15.28 -2.49
C ASN A 20 -0.59 -16.68 -3.05
N GLU A 21 -1.40 -17.11 -4.03
CA GLU A 21 -1.26 -18.41 -4.68
C GLU A 21 0.08 -18.53 -5.42
N LYS A 22 0.53 -17.48 -6.10
CA LYS A 22 1.87 -17.42 -6.73
C LYS A 22 2.98 -17.51 -5.69
N TYR A 23 2.87 -16.77 -4.58
CA TYR A 23 3.83 -16.82 -3.48
C TYR A 23 3.94 -18.23 -2.91
N TYR A 24 2.82 -18.86 -2.54
CA TYR A 24 2.81 -20.21 -1.98
C TYR A 24 3.17 -21.31 -2.97
N LYS A 25 2.90 -21.13 -4.26
CA LYS A 25 3.39 -22.03 -5.31
C LYS A 25 4.91 -21.99 -5.42
N ARG A 26 5.52 -20.81 -5.20
CA ARG A 26 6.97 -20.61 -5.25
C ARG A 26 7.67 -21.09 -3.98
N TYR A 27 7.06 -20.86 -2.82
CA TYR A 27 7.58 -21.24 -1.50
C TYR A 27 6.55 -22.08 -0.71
N PRO A 28 6.30 -23.34 -1.11
CA PRO A 28 5.28 -24.19 -0.47
C PRO A 28 5.57 -24.48 1.01
N GLN A 29 6.84 -24.47 1.41
CA GLN A 29 7.27 -24.61 2.80
C GLN A 29 6.77 -23.49 3.71
N ASP A 30 6.58 -22.28 3.17
CA ASP A 30 6.15 -21.12 3.95
C ASP A 30 4.71 -21.28 4.43
N ILE A 31 3.89 -22.11 3.78
CA ILE A 31 2.54 -22.47 4.24
C ILE A 31 2.61 -22.95 5.70
N LYS A 32 3.47 -23.95 5.97
CA LYS A 32 3.55 -24.54 7.30
C LYS A 32 4.16 -23.56 8.32
N ILE A 33 5.18 -22.81 7.91
CA ILE A 33 5.82 -21.82 8.78
C ILE A 33 4.82 -20.76 9.22
N ILE A 34 4.07 -20.17 8.28
CA ILE A 34 3.09 -19.12 8.56
C ILE A 34 1.94 -19.66 9.42
N GLN A 35 1.47 -20.88 9.16
CA GLN A 35 0.47 -21.54 10.02
C GLN A 35 0.97 -21.69 11.47
N ASP A 36 2.22 -22.12 11.64
CA ASP A 36 2.82 -22.29 12.97
C ASP A 36 2.97 -20.93 13.68
N VAL A 37 3.31 -19.86 12.95
CA VAL A 37 3.33 -18.49 13.50
C VAL A 37 1.95 -18.06 13.94
N VAL A 38 0.94 -18.20 13.08
CA VAL A 38 -0.45 -17.84 13.41
C VAL A 38 -0.94 -18.56 14.65
N ASN A 39 -0.72 -19.88 14.73
CA ASN A 39 -1.11 -20.66 15.90
C ASN A 39 -0.39 -20.20 17.17
N HIS A 40 0.92 -19.95 17.09
CA HIS A 40 1.70 -19.45 18.22
C HIS A 40 1.24 -18.07 18.70
N LEU A 41 0.97 -17.13 17.78
CA LEU A 41 0.43 -15.81 18.12
C LEU A 41 -0.94 -15.94 18.79
N GLN A 42 -1.80 -16.82 18.27
CA GLN A 42 -3.14 -17.05 18.83
C GLN A 42 -3.11 -17.70 20.23
N GLU A 43 -2.15 -18.59 20.47
CA GLU A 43 -1.96 -19.29 21.75
C GLU A 43 -1.21 -18.46 22.79
N SER A 44 -0.55 -17.38 22.35
CA SER A 44 0.14 -16.45 23.24
C SER A 44 -0.84 -15.68 24.12
N GLU A 45 -0.41 -15.35 25.32
CA GLU A 45 -1.22 -14.58 26.27
C GLU A 45 -1.65 -13.24 25.66
N GLY A 46 -2.96 -12.93 25.68
CA GLY A 46 -3.50 -11.73 25.04
C GLY A 46 -3.70 -11.83 23.52
N GLY A 47 -3.47 -12.99 22.90
CA GLY A 47 -3.73 -13.24 21.47
C GLY A 47 -2.68 -12.63 20.53
N GLY A 48 -1.46 -12.43 21.01
CA GLY A 48 -0.34 -11.95 20.21
C GLY A 48 0.95 -11.85 21.03
N VAL A 49 2.02 -11.40 20.37
CA VAL A 49 3.35 -11.21 20.98
C VAL A 49 3.72 -9.73 20.98
N PRO A 50 4.27 -9.16 22.07
CA PRO A 50 4.69 -7.77 22.11
C PRO A 50 5.75 -7.45 21.06
N LEU A 51 5.64 -6.26 20.45
CA LEU A 51 6.60 -5.77 19.48
C LEU A 51 7.67 -4.87 20.16
N PRO A 52 8.91 -4.81 19.64
CA PRO A 52 10.01 -4.04 20.24
C PRO A 52 9.75 -2.55 20.44
N SER A 53 9.08 -1.86 19.48
CA SER A 53 8.71 -0.45 19.62
C SER A 53 7.50 -0.22 20.55
N GLY A 54 6.89 -1.30 21.03
CA GLY A 54 5.58 -1.32 21.66
C GLY A 54 4.50 -1.74 20.67
N GLY A 55 3.32 -2.07 21.21
CA GLY A 55 2.26 -2.66 20.39
C GLY A 55 2.26 -4.18 20.48
N ILE A 56 1.53 -4.83 19.58
CA ILE A 56 1.33 -6.28 19.59
C ILE A 56 1.24 -6.83 18.17
N LEU A 57 1.98 -7.90 17.90
CA LEU A 57 1.84 -8.70 16.70
C LEU A 57 0.75 -9.75 16.93
N THR A 58 -0.34 -9.66 16.20
CA THR A 58 -1.47 -10.59 16.23
C THR A 58 -1.53 -11.42 14.94
N PRO A 59 -2.32 -12.51 14.87
CA PRO A 59 -2.53 -13.24 13.61
C PRO A 59 -2.99 -12.38 12.44
N ARG A 60 -3.84 -11.37 12.68
CA ARG A 60 -4.28 -10.41 11.66
C ARG A 60 -3.21 -9.38 11.32
N GLY A 61 -2.41 -8.96 12.30
CA GLY A 61 -1.24 -8.10 12.08
C GLY A 61 -0.21 -8.77 11.17
N LEU A 62 0.02 -10.07 11.32
CA LEU A 62 0.92 -10.83 10.45
C LEU A 62 0.51 -10.76 8.96
N GLN A 63 -0.80 -10.74 8.67
CA GLN A 63 -1.30 -10.66 7.30
C GLN A 63 -0.89 -9.35 6.59
N LEU A 64 -0.56 -8.29 7.33
CA LEU A 64 -0.13 -7.00 6.76
C LEU A 64 1.20 -7.10 6.02
N LEU A 65 1.99 -8.17 6.22
CA LEU A 65 3.23 -8.40 5.48
C LEU A 65 3.01 -8.42 3.95
N GLY A 66 1.79 -8.72 3.49
CA GLY A 66 1.49 -8.70 2.06
C GLY A 66 1.52 -7.31 1.42
N LEU A 67 1.44 -6.20 2.17
CA LEU A 67 1.53 -4.83 1.61
C LEU A 67 2.79 -4.64 0.78
N THR A 68 3.97 -4.94 1.31
CA THR A 68 5.21 -4.79 0.54
C THR A 68 5.68 -6.12 -0.06
N GLY A 69 5.23 -7.24 0.50
CA GLY A 69 5.65 -8.57 0.13
C GLY A 69 5.00 -9.14 -1.13
N LEU A 70 3.76 -8.75 -1.47
CA LEU A 70 3.03 -9.35 -2.59
C LEU A 70 2.96 -8.51 -3.86
N GLY A 71 3.31 -7.22 -3.79
CA GLY A 71 3.13 -6.28 -4.91
C GLY A 71 4.43 -5.69 -5.46
N SER A 72 5.59 -6.25 -5.09
CA SER A 72 6.89 -5.80 -5.60
C SER A 72 7.70 -6.96 -6.18
N SER A 73 8.57 -6.66 -7.15
CA SER A 73 9.29 -7.68 -7.93
C SER A 73 10.19 -8.61 -7.11
N THR A 74 10.68 -8.15 -5.96
CA THR A 74 11.49 -8.95 -5.01
C THR A 74 10.76 -9.26 -3.70
N GLY A 75 9.44 -8.98 -3.65
CA GLY A 75 8.64 -9.09 -2.43
C GLY A 75 8.54 -10.53 -1.92
N PHE A 76 8.38 -11.50 -2.81
CA PHE A 76 8.23 -12.91 -2.44
C PHE A 76 9.51 -13.47 -1.79
N GLU A 77 10.67 -13.17 -2.37
CA GLU A 77 11.98 -13.55 -1.81
C GLU A 77 12.17 -12.92 -0.43
N ARG A 78 11.85 -11.63 -0.28
CA ARG A 78 11.95 -10.94 1.00
C ARG A 78 11.03 -11.53 2.06
N LEU A 79 9.81 -11.92 1.70
CA LEU A 79 8.90 -12.64 2.61
C LEU A 79 9.50 -13.98 3.02
N HIS A 80 10.00 -14.76 2.06
CA HIS A 80 10.59 -16.05 2.32
C HIS A 80 11.77 -15.94 3.31
N TYR A 81 12.72 -15.02 3.04
CA TYR A 81 13.84 -14.75 3.94
C TYR A 81 13.43 -14.26 5.33
N LEU A 82 12.34 -13.48 5.43
CA LEU A 82 11.78 -13.08 6.72
C LEU A 82 11.28 -14.31 7.50
N PHE A 83 10.56 -15.22 6.83
CA PHE A 83 9.99 -16.41 7.45
C PHE A 83 11.02 -17.47 7.85
N GLU A 84 12.19 -17.52 7.21
CA GLU A 84 13.30 -18.40 7.63
C GLU A 84 13.78 -18.14 9.06
N ARG A 85 13.63 -16.91 9.56
CA ARG A 85 14.19 -16.47 10.86
C ARG A 85 13.14 -16.17 11.91
N VAL A 86 11.94 -16.72 11.76
CA VAL A 86 10.83 -16.55 12.72
C VAL A 86 11.21 -17.00 14.12
N TRP A 87 11.87 -18.15 14.25
CA TRP A 87 12.02 -18.82 15.53
C TRP A 87 13.46 -18.70 16.06
N ASP A 88 13.59 -18.46 17.36
CA ASP A 88 14.90 -18.60 18.01
C ASP A 88 15.35 -20.06 18.00
N PRO A 89 16.67 -20.33 17.87
CA PRO A 89 17.19 -21.68 17.98
C PRO A 89 16.89 -22.25 19.36
N VAL A 90 16.36 -23.47 19.41
CA VAL A 90 16.10 -24.17 20.67
C VAL A 90 17.43 -24.77 21.17
N ILE A 91 18.13 -24.02 22.01
CA ILE A 91 19.44 -24.41 22.57
C ILE A 91 19.27 -25.39 23.75
N VAL A 92 18.20 -25.22 24.53
CA VAL A 92 17.90 -26.06 25.70
C VAL A 92 16.76 -27.03 25.35
N PRO A 93 16.97 -28.35 25.42
CA PRO A 93 15.90 -29.33 25.20
C PRO A 93 14.69 -29.07 26.11
N GLY A 94 13.50 -28.99 25.53
CA GLY A 94 12.25 -28.73 26.26
C GLY A 94 11.93 -27.24 26.51
N ALA A 95 12.82 -26.32 26.12
CA ALA A 95 12.48 -24.89 26.13
C ALA A 95 11.31 -24.61 25.17
N LYS A 96 10.41 -23.72 25.58
CA LYS A 96 9.31 -23.28 24.72
C LYS A 96 9.86 -22.58 23.49
N LYS A 97 9.32 -22.92 22.32
CA LYS A 97 9.57 -22.21 21.07
C LYS A 97 9.15 -20.74 21.23
N GLN A 98 10.00 -19.81 20.82
CA GLN A 98 9.74 -18.36 20.90
C GLN A 98 9.98 -17.72 19.54
N ILE A 99 9.20 -16.69 19.21
CA ILE A 99 9.47 -15.85 18.06
C ILE A 99 10.75 -15.05 18.34
N SER A 100 11.67 -15.04 17.36
CA SER A 100 12.94 -14.35 17.47
C SER A 100 12.77 -12.84 17.52
N TYR A 101 13.64 -12.17 18.26
CA TYR A 101 13.72 -10.70 18.25
C TYR A 101 14.02 -10.15 16.83
N TYR A 102 14.81 -10.89 16.05
CA TYR A 102 15.09 -10.55 14.65
C TYR A 102 13.80 -10.43 13.83
N PHE A 103 12.92 -11.42 13.92
CA PHE A 103 11.66 -11.43 13.18
C PHE A 103 10.74 -10.30 13.62
N LEU A 104 10.60 -10.07 14.93
CA LEU A 104 9.74 -9.00 15.45
C LEU A 104 10.22 -7.61 14.99
N ASN A 105 11.52 -7.33 15.11
CA ASN A 105 12.11 -6.08 14.64
C ASN A 105 12.06 -5.94 13.11
N ALA A 106 12.19 -7.03 12.37
CA ALA A 106 12.05 -7.02 10.91
C ALA A 106 10.59 -6.82 10.47
N PHE A 107 9.62 -7.35 11.22
CA PHE A 107 8.19 -7.10 11.02
C PHE A 107 7.87 -5.62 11.23
N GLU A 108 8.35 -4.99 12.31
CA GLU A 108 8.10 -3.55 12.54
C GLU A 108 8.66 -2.68 11.41
N LYS A 109 9.85 -3.01 10.92
CA LYS A 109 10.48 -2.30 9.79
C LYS A 109 9.89 -2.64 8.43
N TRP A 110 8.94 -3.58 8.39
CA TRP A 110 8.26 -3.96 7.15
C TRP A 110 7.27 -2.90 6.68
N HIS A 111 6.77 -2.09 7.63
CA HIS A 111 5.87 -0.97 7.40
C HIS A 111 6.42 0.27 8.09
N SER A 112 6.52 1.40 7.40
CA SER A 112 7.04 2.63 8.00
C SER A 112 5.92 3.54 8.53
N PHE A 113 4.93 2.96 9.22
CA PHE A 113 3.84 3.72 9.85
C PHE A 113 4.31 4.59 11.03
N ASP A 114 5.48 4.27 11.59
CA ASP A 114 6.14 5.04 12.64
C ASP A 114 6.65 6.40 12.17
N THR A 115 7.14 6.45 10.93
CA THR A 115 7.71 7.63 10.28
C THR A 115 6.72 8.29 9.32
N ASN A 116 5.75 7.53 8.80
CA ASN A 116 4.73 7.98 7.84
C ASN A 116 3.30 7.67 8.31
N PRO A 117 2.85 8.15 9.50
CA PRO A 117 1.51 7.84 10.02
C PRO A 117 0.37 8.39 9.16
N LEU A 118 0.64 9.45 8.37
CA LEU A 118 -0.34 10.01 7.43
C LEU A 118 -0.76 9.02 6.35
N TYR A 119 0.12 8.10 5.98
CA TYR A 119 -0.23 7.04 5.02
C TYR A 119 -1.39 6.22 5.57
N ALA A 120 -1.29 5.73 6.81
CA ALA A 120 -2.36 4.96 7.43
C ALA A 120 -3.62 5.81 7.64
N LEU A 121 -3.44 7.05 8.10
CA LEU A 121 -4.54 7.95 8.46
C LEU A 121 -5.38 8.39 7.25
N MET A 122 -4.73 8.67 6.12
CA MET A 122 -5.39 9.20 4.92
C MET A 122 -5.75 8.12 3.91
N HIS A 123 -5.48 6.85 4.22
CA HIS A 123 -5.49 5.76 3.23
C HIS A 123 -6.80 5.56 2.48
N GLU A 124 -7.94 5.61 3.17
CA GLU A 124 -9.24 5.47 2.51
C GLU A 124 -9.74 6.79 1.91
N SER A 125 -9.25 7.93 2.43
CA SER A 125 -9.72 9.27 2.02
C SER A 125 -9.47 9.57 0.55
N ILE A 126 -8.43 8.99 -0.04
CA ILE A 126 -8.07 9.16 -1.45
C ILE A 126 -9.10 8.54 -2.41
N TYR A 127 -10.05 7.75 -1.90
CA TYR A 127 -11.15 7.19 -2.68
C TYR A 127 -12.48 7.92 -2.45
N CYS A 128 -12.57 8.75 -1.41
CA CYS A 128 -13.81 9.35 -0.96
C CYS A 128 -14.30 10.45 -1.90
N GLN A 129 -15.57 10.33 -2.33
CA GLN A 129 -16.24 11.32 -3.15
C GLN A 129 -17.72 11.37 -2.78
N GLY A 130 -18.18 12.46 -2.17
CA GLY A 130 -19.57 12.68 -1.76
C GLY A 130 -20.10 11.72 -0.68
N ALA A 131 -19.24 10.87 -0.11
CA ALA A 131 -19.60 9.88 0.90
C ALA A 131 -18.41 9.53 1.80
N ALA A 132 -18.74 9.07 3.00
CA ALA A 132 -17.80 8.55 3.99
C ALA A 132 -17.26 7.16 3.59
N SER A 133 -16.02 6.84 3.94
CA SER A 133 -15.46 5.51 3.70
C SER A 133 -16.01 4.48 4.69
N GLN A 134 -16.24 4.90 5.94
CA GLN A 134 -16.78 4.11 7.05
C GLN A 134 -15.99 2.82 7.35
N TRP A 135 -14.68 2.82 7.15
CA TRP A 135 -13.82 1.62 7.19
C TRP A 135 -14.19 0.61 6.10
N ALA A 136 -14.22 1.05 4.85
CA ALA A 136 -14.66 0.23 3.72
C ALA A 136 -13.80 -1.05 3.55
N ALA A 137 -12.48 -0.95 3.70
CA ALA A 137 -11.59 -2.12 3.64
C ALA A 137 -11.92 -3.12 4.75
N HIS A 138 -12.22 -2.64 5.96
CA HIS A 138 -12.62 -3.49 7.08
C HIS A 138 -13.95 -4.20 6.84
N ARG A 139 -14.98 -3.47 6.36
CA ARG A 139 -16.29 -4.05 6.05
C ARG A 139 -16.19 -5.10 4.95
N VAL A 140 -15.46 -4.80 3.88
CA VAL A 140 -15.27 -5.75 2.78
C VAL A 140 -14.43 -6.96 3.23
N ARG A 141 -13.43 -6.78 4.10
CA ARG A 141 -12.71 -7.93 4.69
C ARG A 141 -13.66 -8.87 5.44
N ALA A 142 -14.64 -8.34 6.17
CA ALA A 142 -15.62 -9.15 6.88
C ALA A 142 -16.51 -9.97 5.92
N GLU A 143 -16.80 -9.46 4.72
CA GLU A 143 -17.53 -10.20 3.67
C GLU A 143 -16.71 -11.41 3.13
N HIS A 144 -15.39 -11.41 3.32
CA HIS A 144 -14.46 -12.45 2.87
C HIS A 144 -13.79 -13.20 4.02
N GLU A 145 -14.39 -13.18 5.22
CA GLU A 145 -13.83 -13.83 6.41
C GLU A 145 -13.56 -15.32 6.20
N ASN A 146 -14.37 -16.01 5.39
CA ASN A 146 -14.15 -17.42 5.04
C ASN A 146 -12.77 -17.69 4.39
N LYS A 147 -12.18 -16.70 3.69
CA LYS A 147 -10.86 -16.81 3.05
C LYS A 147 -9.76 -16.08 3.81
N LEU A 148 -10.08 -14.94 4.43
CA LEU A 148 -9.11 -14.03 5.05
C LEU A 148 -8.97 -14.20 6.57
N ASP A 149 -9.72 -15.10 7.21
CA ASP A 149 -9.49 -15.48 8.60
C ASP A 149 -8.22 -16.33 8.72
N ALA A 150 -7.14 -15.71 9.20
CA ALA A 150 -5.86 -16.35 9.41
C ALA A 150 -5.93 -17.53 10.40
N ILE A 151 -6.66 -17.36 11.51
CA ILE A 151 -6.73 -18.37 12.57
C ILE A 151 -7.46 -19.61 12.06
N LYS A 152 -8.59 -19.39 11.38
CA LYS A 152 -9.36 -20.48 10.77
C LYS A 152 -8.56 -21.19 9.68
N ALA A 153 -7.86 -20.43 8.83
CA ALA A 153 -6.99 -21.00 7.80
C ALA A 153 -5.89 -21.89 8.39
N ALA A 154 -5.22 -21.43 9.45
CA ALA A 154 -4.17 -22.19 10.12
C ALA A 154 -4.69 -23.46 10.79
N LYS A 155 -5.83 -23.39 11.48
CA LYS A 155 -6.48 -24.57 12.10
C LYS A 155 -6.89 -25.63 11.10
N GLU A 156 -7.36 -25.22 9.92
CA GLU A 156 -7.79 -26.13 8.85
C GLU A 156 -6.63 -26.61 7.96
N GLY A 157 -5.38 -26.22 8.25
CA GLY A 157 -4.21 -26.59 7.46
C GLY A 157 -4.18 -25.96 6.06
N ARG A 158 -4.98 -24.92 5.82
CA ARG A 158 -5.02 -24.15 4.56
C ARG A 158 -3.97 -23.03 4.58
N PRO A 159 -3.49 -22.56 3.42
CA PRO A 159 -2.64 -21.37 3.36
C PRO A 159 -3.32 -20.15 3.99
N VAL A 160 -2.58 -19.42 4.82
CA VAL A 160 -3.03 -18.15 5.40
C VAL A 160 -2.78 -17.04 4.39
N PHE A 161 -3.82 -16.41 3.87
CA PHE A 161 -3.61 -15.33 2.91
C PHE A 161 -3.17 -14.03 3.60
N LEU A 162 -2.08 -13.45 3.10
CA LEU A 162 -1.64 -12.10 3.44
C LEU A 162 -2.54 -11.09 2.72
N THR A 163 -2.75 -9.93 3.35
CA THR A 163 -3.53 -8.83 2.79
C THR A 163 -2.65 -7.90 1.95
N GLY A 164 -3.28 -7.06 1.13
CA GLY A 164 -2.57 -6.01 0.39
C GLY A 164 -2.57 -4.68 1.13
N GLU A 165 -2.67 -3.60 0.36
CA GLU A 165 -2.68 -2.21 0.79
C GLU A 165 -4.01 -1.77 1.41
N MET A 166 -4.23 -2.22 2.65
CA MET A 166 -5.46 -1.97 3.40
C MET A 166 -5.14 -1.49 4.80
N VAL A 167 -5.90 -0.49 5.23
CA VAL A 167 -5.85 0.00 6.60
C VAL A 167 -7.13 -0.40 7.32
N PHE A 168 -6.97 -0.94 8.52
CA PHE A 168 -8.08 -1.42 9.34
C PHE A 168 -8.13 -0.67 10.67
N PRO A 169 -9.32 -0.54 11.30
CA PRO A 169 -9.47 0.20 12.55
C PRO A 169 -8.57 -0.36 13.67
N TRP A 170 -8.42 -1.67 13.73
CA TRP A 170 -7.59 -2.34 14.73
C TRP A 170 -6.09 -2.06 14.61
N MET A 171 -5.61 -1.57 13.45
CA MET A 171 -4.20 -1.17 13.32
C MET A 171 -3.85 0.00 14.25
N PHE A 172 -4.82 0.88 14.51
CA PHE A 172 -4.68 2.00 15.46
C PHE A 172 -4.70 1.56 16.92
N ASP A 173 -5.01 0.29 17.21
CA ASP A 173 -4.89 -0.30 18.54
C ASP A 173 -3.58 -1.11 18.70
N GLU A 174 -3.21 -1.84 17.65
CA GLU A 174 -2.11 -2.80 17.68
C GLU A 174 -0.74 -2.18 17.39
N ILE A 175 -0.68 -1.21 16.48
CA ILE A 175 0.57 -0.54 16.07
C ILE A 175 0.79 0.67 16.97
N HIS A 176 1.87 0.64 17.76
CA HIS A 176 2.12 1.66 18.78
C HIS A 176 2.09 3.09 18.23
N ALA A 177 2.79 3.32 17.11
CA ALA A 177 2.89 4.65 16.51
C ALA A 177 1.56 5.20 15.99
N LEU A 178 0.57 4.34 15.70
CA LEU A 178 -0.73 4.77 15.20
C LEU A 178 -1.73 5.12 16.31
N ARG A 179 -1.52 4.63 17.53
CA ARG A 179 -2.45 4.83 18.66
C ARG A 179 -2.87 6.29 18.90
N PRO A 180 -1.95 7.28 18.89
CA PRO A 180 -2.33 8.68 19.11
C PRO A 180 -3.30 9.22 18.06
N PHE A 181 -3.36 8.61 16.88
CA PHE A 181 -4.18 9.06 15.76
C PHE A 181 -5.54 8.36 15.66
N LYS A 182 -5.86 7.43 16.59
CA LYS A 182 -7.09 6.63 16.52
C LYS A 182 -8.37 7.49 16.44
N GLU A 183 -8.46 8.53 17.25
CA GLU A 183 -9.62 9.43 17.25
C GLU A 183 -9.73 10.20 15.93
N ALA A 184 -8.60 10.73 15.42
CA ALA A 184 -8.55 11.40 14.13
C ALA A 184 -8.96 10.48 12.97
N ALA A 185 -8.51 9.22 12.99
CA ALA A 185 -8.89 8.23 11.99
C ALA A 185 -10.41 7.98 11.99
N ASN A 186 -11.02 7.84 13.17
CA ASN A 186 -12.47 7.68 13.29
C ASN A 186 -13.25 8.90 12.78
N LEU A 187 -12.75 10.11 12.98
CA LEU A 187 -13.37 11.32 12.42
C LEU A 187 -13.29 11.35 10.89
N LEU A 188 -12.15 10.96 10.32
CA LEU A 188 -11.94 10.98 8.87
C LEU A 188 -12.82 9.97 8.13
N VAL A 189 -12.96 8.75 8.65
CA VAL A 189 -13.77 7.71 8.01
C VAL A 189 -15.26 8.01 8.05
N GLU A 190 -15.72 8.85 8.98
CA GLU A 190 -17.13 9.29 9.10
C GLU A 190 -17.44 10.59 8.34
N LYS A 191 -16.41 11.29 7.82
CA LYS A 191 -16.59 12.52 7.04
C LYS A 191 -17.39 12.22 5.77
N LYS A 192 -18.51 12.94 5.54
CA LYS A 192 -19.45 12.67 4.43
C LYS A 192 -19.34 13.66 3.27
N ASP A 193 -18.95 14.88 3.57
CA ASP A 193 -18.87 16.04 2.68
C ASP A 193 -17.56 16.07 1.88
N TRP A 194 -17.11 14.92 1.37
CA TRP A 194 -15.94 14.85 0.48
C TRP A 194 -16.30 15.48 -0.88
N PRO A 195 -15.50 16.44 -1.38
CA PRO A 195 -15.75 17.01 -2.68
C PRO A 195 -15.51 15.99 -3.81
N PRO A 196 -15.97 16.27 -5.03
CA PRO A 196 -15.52 15.55 -6.22
C PRO A 196 -13.99 15.50 -6.31
N LEU A 197 -13.43 14.29 -6.43
CA LEU A 197 -11.98 14.09 -6.60
C LEU A 197 -11.52 14.49 -8.01
N TYR A 198 -12.37 14.22 -9.02
CA TYR A 198 -12.03 14.42 -10.42
C TYR A 198 -13.17 15.13 -11.17
N ASN A 199 -12.82 16.07 -12.04
CA ASN A 199 -13.75 16.66 -12.99
C ASN A 199 -13.68 15.88 -14.32
N LYS A 200 -14.64 14.97 -14.52
CA LYS A 200 -14.69 14.11 -15.72
C LYS A 200 -14.77 14.89 -17.03
N THR A 201 -15.52 15.98 -17.07
CA THR A 201 -15.61 16.83 -18.27
C THR A 201 -14.25 17.39 -18.63
N LYS A 202 -13.50 17.89 -17.62
CA LYS A 202 -12.13 18.39 -17.84
C LYS A 202 -11.16 17.29 -18.27
N LEU A 203 -11.28 16.08 -17.74
CA LEU A 203 -10.46 14.93 -18.16
C LEU A 203 -10.75 14.51 -19.61
N ASN A 204 -12.03 14.46 -19.99
CA ASN A 204 -12.47 14.14 -21.34
C ASN A 204 -12.15 15.26 -22.36
N ASP A 205 -12.01 16.51 -21.91
CA ASP A 205 -11.62 17.65 -22.76
C ASP A 205 -10.12 17.95 -22.72
N ASN A 206 -9.33 17.11 -22.04
CA ASN A 206 -7.90 17.33 -21.85
C ASN A 206 -7.15 17.48 -23.19
N LYS A 207 -6.26 18.47 -23.26
CA LYS A 207 -5.41 18.75 -24.43
C LYS A 207 -3.92 18.56 -24.14
N VAL A 208 -3.55 18.37 -22.87
CA VAL A 208 -2.16 18.08 -22.48
C VAL A 208 -1.87 16.62 -22.83
N PRO A 209 -0.79 16.30 -23.57
CA PRO A 209 -0.39 14.92 -23.80
C PRO A 209 -0.20 14.15 -22.48
N VAL A 210 -0.76 12.95 -22.39
CA VAL A 210 -0.63 12.09 -21.20
C VAL A 210 -0.08 10.74 -21.62
N ALA A 211 0.91 10.25 -20.90
CA ALA A 211 1.39 8.88 -20.98
C ALA A 211 1.28 8.23 -19.61
N ALA A 212 0.85 6.97 -19.55
CA ALA A 212 0.72 6.22 -18.31
C ALA A 212 1.16 4.77 -18.48
N ALA A 213 1.87 4.26 -17.46
CA ALA A 213 2.18 2.84 -17.33
C ALA A 213 1.02 2.14 -16.59
N VAL A 214 0.63 0.99 -17.11
CA VAL A 214 -0.39 0.12 -16.50
C VAL A 214 0.20 -1.28 -16.36
N TYR A 215 0.42 -1.71 -15.13
CA TYR A 215 0.96 -3.04 -14.86
C TYR A 215 -0.18 -4.06 -14.85
N TYR A 216 -0.09 -5.06 -15.73
CA TYR A 216 -1.18 -5.99 -16.01
C TYR A 216 -1.59 -6.81 -14.76
N GLU A 217 -0.62 -7.19 -13.93
CA GLU A 217 -0.83 -8.00 -12.73
C GLU A 217 -0.67 -7.21 -11.42
N ASP A 218 -0.81 -5.88 -11.45
CA ASP A 218 -0.75 -5.04 -10.25
C ASP A 218 -1.80 -5.49 -9.22
N MET A 219 -1.36 -5.74 -7.99
CA MET A 219 -2.26 -6.19 -6.93
C MET A 219 -3.05 -5.03 -6.28
N PHE A 220 -2.54 -3.81 -6.35
CA PHE A 220 -3.10 -2.63 -5.68
C PHE A 220 -3.94 -1.80 -6.64
N VAL A 221 -3.51 -1.66 -7.89
CA VAL A 221 -4.27 -0.96 -8.94
C VAL A 221 -4.95 -1.98 -9.84
N ASN A 222 -6.27 -2.15 -9.69
CA ASN A 222 -7.01 -3.09 -10.51
C ASN A 222 -6.93 -2.72 -12.01
N PHE A 223 -6.47 -3.64 -12.84
CA PHE A 223 -6.28 -3.44 -14.27
C PHE A 223 -7.54 -2.95 -14.99
N ASN A 224 -8.69 -3.60 -14.78
CA ASN A 224 -9.93 -3.23 -15.48
C ASN A 224 -10.39 -1.82 -15.08
N LEU A 225 -10.32 -1.48 -13.79
CA LEU A 225 -10.64 -0.13 -13.33
C LEU A 225 -9.69 0.93 -13.87
N ALA A 226 -8.41 0.58 -14.02
CA ALA A 226 -7.42 1.47 -14.64
C ALA A 226 -7.75 1.72 -16.12
N MET A 227 -8.11 0.67 -16.86
CA MET A 227 -8.52 0.77 -18.26
C MET A 227 -9.81 1.57 -18.44
N GLU A 228 -10.83 1.34 -17.59
CA GLU A 228 -12.07 2.13 -17.56
C GLU A 228 -11.78 3.61 -17.29
N THR A 229 -10.87 3.90 -16.36
CA THR A 229 -10.48 5.29 -16.04
C THR A 229 -9.72 5.93 -17.19
N ALA A 230 -8.81 5.21 -17.84
CA ALA A 230 -8.04 5.72 -18.97
C ALA A 230 -8.95 6.05 -20.16
N ALA A 231 -10.03 5.31 -20.39
CA ALA A 231 -11.00 5.61 -21.44
C ALA A 231 -11.71 6.97 -21.27
N GLU A 232 -11.69 7.55 -20.07
CA GLU A 232 -12.29 8.85 -19.72
C GLU A 232 -11.29 10.02 -19.76
N ILE A 233 -10.05 9.78 -20.22
CA ILE A 233 -8.99 10.78 -20.29
C ILE A 233 -8.61 10.99 -21.75
N ALA A 234 -8.94 12.16 -22.30
CA ALA A 234 -8.61 12.44 -23.68
C ALA A 234 -7.10 12.51 -23.91
N GLY A 235 -6.67 11.85 -25.00
CA GLY A 235 -5.29 11.87 -25.48
C GLY A 235 -4.32 11.01 -24.66
N ILE A 236 -4.79 10.21 -23.70
CA ILE A 236 -3.92 9.32 -22.93
C ILE A 236 -3.33 8.21 -23.80
N ARG A 237 -2.03 7.97 -23.64
CA ARG A 237 -1.28 6.88 -24.27
C ARG A 237 -0.87 5.90 -23.18
N LEU A 238 -1.25 4.64 -23.35
CA LEU A 238 -1.00 3.61 -22.34
C LEU A 238 0.14 2.71 -22.77
N TRP A 239 1.06 2.47 -21.85
CA TRP A 239 1.96 1.33 -21.90
C TRP A 239 1.44 0.26 -20.92
N VAL A 240 0.80 -0.76 -21.48
CA VAL A 240 0.35 -1.93 -20.71
C VAL A 240 1.47 -2.97 -20.72
N THR A 241 1.96 -3.36 -19.55
CA THR A 241 3.09 -4.30 -19.44
C THR A 241 2.93 -5.25 -18.25
N ASN A 242 3.49 -6.45 -18.38
CA ASN A 242 3.64 -7.43 -17.30
C ASN A 242 5.12 -7.60 -16.89
N GLU A 243 6.01 -6.76 -17.39
CA GLU A 243 7.44 -6.74 -17.03
C GLU A 243 7.66 -6.31 -15.57
N TYR A 244 6.76 -5.48 -15.06
CA TYR A 244 6.83 -4.89 -13.72
C TYR A 244 5.58 -5.17 -12.91
N MET A 245 5.73 -5.11 -11.58
CA MET A 245 4.63 -4.99 -10.63
C MET A 245 4.46 -3.52 -10.20
N HIS A 246 3.74 -3.28 -9.10
CA HIS A 246 3.52 -1.94 -8.57
C HIS A 246 4.82 -1.14 -8.33
N SER A 247 5.93 -1.85 -8.08
CA SER A 247 7.25 -1.25 -7.90
C SER A 247 7.98 -0.91 -9.21
N GLY A 248 7.32 -0.89 -10.38
CA GLY A 248 7.99 -0.70 -11.67
C GLY A 248 8.87 0.54 -11.76
N LEU A 249 8.45 1.67 -11.18
CA LEU A 249 9.28 2.87 -11.14
C LEU A 249 10.56 2.67 -10.30
N ARG A 250 10.48 1.93 -9.19
CA ARG A 250 11.64 1.64 -8.34
C ARG A 250 12.58 0.62 -8.99
N ASP A 251 12.01 -0.36 -9.67
CA ASP A 251 12.76 -1.49 -10.21
C ASP A 251 13.38 -1.18 -11.59
N GLY A 252 12.77 -0.28 -12.36
CA GLY A 252 13.15 0.05 -13.74
C GLY A 252 13.02 1.54 -14.07
N ALA A 253 13.36 2.43 -13.14
CA ALA A 253 13.12 3.88 -13.22
C ALA A 253 13.43 4.49 -14.59
N SER A 254 14.65 4.26 -15.10
CA SER A 254 15.10 4.80 -16.39
C SER A 254 14.26 4.25 -17.55
N HIS A 255 14.12 2.93 -17.64
CA HIS A 255 13.35 2.30 -18.71
C HIS A 255 11.89 2.72 -18.71
N VAL A 256 11.25 2.78 -17.54
CA VAL A 256 9.86 3.23 -17.40
C VAL A 256 9.73 4.69 -17.84
N LEU A 257 10.62 5.56 -17.36
CA LEU A 257 10.58 6.98 -17.70
C LEU A 257 10.84 7.23 -19.19
N ASP A 258 11.87 6.59 -19.75
CA ASP A 258 12.24 6.70 -21.16
C ASP A 258 11.08 6.25 -22.07
N HIS A 259 10.42 5.15 -21.71
CA HIS A 259 9.27 4.64 -22.47
C HIS A 259 8.11 5.64 -22.44
N LEU A 260 7.76 6.18 -21.26
CA LEU A 260 6.68 7.15 -21.13
C LEU A 260 7.00 8.46 -21.88
N MET A 261 8.25 8.91 -21.87
CA MET A 261 8.69 10.08 -22.62
C MET A 261 8.66 9.85 -24.13
N GLY A 262 9.10 8.68 -24.57
CA GLY A 262 8.97 8.24 -25.96
C GLY A 262 7.52 8.24 -26.43
N LEU A 263 6.58 7.79 -25.58
CA LEU A 263 5.15 7.87 -25.87
C LEU A 263 4.67 9.31 -26.03
N LEU A 264 5.29 10.30 -25.38
CA LEU A 264 4.91 11.70 -25.53
C LEU A 264 5.59 12.39 -26.73
N ASN A 265 6.45 11.70 -27.46
CA ASN A 265 7.36 12.28 -28.47
C ASN A 265 8.25 13.39 -27.87
N VAL A 266 8.58 13.27 -26.59
CA VAL A 266 9.43 14.22 -25.88
C VAL A 266 10.81 13.58 -25.77
N ASP A 267 11.81 14.21 -26.39
CA ASP A 267 13.21 13.84 -26.20
C ASP A 267 13.66 14.35 -24.83
N LEU A 268 14.14 13.47 -23.95
CA LEU A 268 14.56 13.82 -22.58
C LEU A 268 15.67 14.89 -22.57
N ALA A 269 16.50 14.92 -23.61
CA ALA A 269 17.53 15.94 -23.80
C ALA A 269 16.95 17.32 -24.14
N LEU A 270 15.79 17.38 -24.80
CA LEU A 270 15.11 18.63 -25.19
C LEU A 270 14.13 19.11 -24.12
N ALA A 271 13.50 18.21 -23.36
CA ALA A 271 12.59 18.55 -22.25
C ALA A 271 13.28 19.33 -21.11
N TYR A 272 14.58 19.13 -20.92
CA TYR A 272 15.37 19.88 -19.95
C TYR A 272 15.59 21.36 -20.34
N LEU A 273 15.38 21.69 -21.62
CA LEU A 273 15.63 23.03 -22.19
C LEU A 273 14.33 23.80 -22.48
N ASP A 274 13.21 23.12 -22.64
CA ASP A 274 11.92 23.72 -22.94
C ASP A 274 10.98 23.57 -21.74
N HIS A 275 10.57 24.68 -21.14
CA HIS A 275 9.69 24.74 -19.95
C HIS A 275 8.23 24.29 -20.23
N SER A 276 8.01 23.44 -21.24
CA SER A 276 6.72 22.88 -21.59
C SER A 276 6.27 21.86 -20.54
N LEU A 277 5.08 22.08 -19.98
CA LEU A 277 4.48 21.25 -18.92
C LEU A 277 4.16 19.85 -19.45
N VAL A 278 5.08 18.91 -19.23
CA VAL A 278 4.83 17.47 -19.37
C VAL A 278 4.24 16.96 -18.06
N ALA A 279 2.99 16.48 -18.10
CA ALA A 279 2.35 15.87 -16.93
C ALA A 279 2.72 14.38 -16.88
N PHE A 280 3.58 14.02 -15.93
CA PHE A 280 3.82 12.62 -15.60
C PHE A 280 2.75 12.12 -14.65
N VAL A 281 2.24 10.94 -14.97
CA VAL A 281 1.21 10.30 -14.19
C VAL A 281 1.72 8.92 -13.79
N SER A 282 2.51 8.88 -12.71
CA SER A 282 2.54 7.70 -11.85
C SER A 282 1.18 7.61 -11.16
N TRP A 283 0.64 6.41 -10.93
CA TRP A 283 -0.65 6.28 -10.22
C TRP A 283 -0.63 6.93 -8.82
N SER A 284 0.54 7.01 -8.17
CA SER A 284 0.73 7.81 -6.95
C SER A 284 0.47 9.31 -7.19
N SER A 285 0.74 9.86 -8.37
CA SER A 285 0.53 11.27 -8.72
C SER A 285 -0.92 11.62 -9.08
N ILE A 286 -1.77 10.65 -9.48
CA ILE A 286 -3.23 10.84 -9.63
C ILE A 286 -3.92 10.93 -8.25
N ILE A 287 -3.29 10.32 -7.24
CA ILE A 287 -3.78 10.23 -5.86
C ILE A 287 -3.43 11.50 -5.07
N TYR A 288 -2.33 12.18 -5.42
CA TYR A 288 -1.87 13.41 -4.75
C TYR A 288 -1.75 14.63 -5.68
N PRO A 289 -2.86 15.20 -6.21
CA PRO A 289 -2.79 16.57 -6.67
C PRO A 289 -2.65 17.48 -5.45
N LYS A 290 -1.74 18.45 -5.48
CA LYS A 290 -1.57 19.50 -4.46
C LYS A 290 -2.94 19.95 -3.91
N GLN A 291 -3.30 19.50 -2.72
CA GLN A 291 -4.37 20.14 -1.98
C GLN A 291 -3.80 21.46 -1.47
N SER A 292 -4.21 22.56 -2.09
CA SER A 292 -4.04 23.89 -1.49
C SER A 292 -4.86 23.91 -0.20
N PHE A 293 -4.19 23.70 0.93
CA PHE A 293 -4.76 23.91 2.26
C PHE A 293 -5.01 25.41 2.46
N HIS A 294 -6.13 25.92 1.94
CA HIS A 294 -6.59 27.30 2.20
C HIS A 294 -7.74 27.38 3.19
N HIS A 295 -8.17 26.25 3.78
CA HIS A 295 -9.29 26.22 4.73
C HIS A 295 -9.01 25.57 6.08
N ILE A 296 -7.74 25.33 6.42
CA ILE A 296 -7.36 25.03 7.81
C ILE A 296 -6.61 26.26 8.31
N GLY A 297 -7.30 27.06 9.14
CA GLY A 297 -6.74 28.26 9.76
C GLY A 297 -5.64 27.92 10.77
N LEU A 298 -4.46 27.62 10.26
CA LEU A 298 -3.22 27.55 11.02
C LEU A 298 -2.21 28.47 10.34
N ASP A 299 -2.09 29.67 10.90
CA ASP A 299 -1.09 30.66 10.54
C ASP A 299 0.30 30.16 10.98
N TRP A 300 1.13 29.80 10.01
CA TRP A 300 2.56 29.58 10.22
C TRP A 300 3.33 30.69 9.51
N SER A 301 3.36 31.86 10.14
CA SER A 301 4.24 32.95 9.76
C SER A 301 5.69 32.60 10.12
N VAL A 302 6.53 32.42 9.10
CA VAL A 302 8.00 32.46 9.24
C VAL A 302 8.54 33.42 8.19
N GLY A 303 9.18 34.49 8.66
CA GLY A 303 9.72 35.60 7.87
C GLY A 303 10.95 35.24 7.03
N PRO A 304 11.50 36.22 6.27
CA PRO A 304 12.30 35.95 5.08
C PRO A 304 13.80 35.79 5.38
N THR A 305 14.42 34.73 4.83
CA THR A 305 15.87 34.63 4.70
C THR A 305 16.28 34.16 3.30
N THR A 306 16.71 35.15 2.51
CA THR A 306 17.86 35.19 1.58
C THR A 306 18.35 33.92 0.85
N ASN A 307 18.32 34.01 -0.49
CA ASN A 307 19.24 33.46 -1.49
C ASN A 307 20.46 32.67 -0.95
N GLN A 308 20.46 31.34 -1.15
CA GLN A 308 21.62 30.59 -1.68
C GLN A 308 21.11 29.34 -2.43
N SER A 309 21.75 29.06 -3.55
CA SER A 309 21.58 27.88 -4.40
C SER A 309 21.61 26.58 -3.59
N GLY A 310 20.45 25.96 -3.41
CA GLY A 310 20.30 24.65 -2.76
C GLY A 310 19.59 23.70 -3.71
N VAL A 311 20.31 22.67 -4.16
CA VAL A 311 19.76 21.51 -4.85
C VAL A 311 18.62 20.94 -3.99
N MET A 312 17.39 20.93 -4.51
CA MET A 312 16.26 20.29 -3.83
C MET A 312 16.54 18.78 -3.72
N PRO A 313 16.48 18.18 -2.52
CA PRO A 313 16.52 16.74 -2.39
C PRO A 313 15.21 16.12 -2.94
N PRO A 314 15.26 14.90 -3.49
CA PRO A 314 14.07 14.26 -4.05
C PRO A 314 13.01 14.03 -2.97
N PHE A 315 11.81 14.52 -3.27
CA PHE A 315 10.57 14.41 -2.51
C PHE A 315 10.03 12.96 -2.60
N GLU A 316 10.69 12.00 -1.96
CA GLU A 316 10.27 10.59 -2.00
C GLU A 316 10.21 9.89 -0.65
N SER A 317 10.58 10.58 0.43
CA SER A 317 10.51 10.03 1.79
C SER A 317 9.07 9.87 2.34
N ALA A 318 8.03 10.11 1.52
CA ALA A 318 6.63 10.07 1.93
C ALA A 318 5.83 8.90 1.32
N CYS A 319 6.46 8.01 0.56
CA CYS A 319 5.79 6.85 -0.06
C CYS A 319 6.29 5.48 0.44
N TYR A 320 7.22 5.44 1.39
CA TYR A 320 7.54 4.24 2.16
C TYR A 320 7.86 4.63 3.59
#